data_AF-A0A4V2TQS6-F1
#
_entry.id   AF-A0A4V2TQS6-F1
#
_cell.length_a   1.000
_cell.length_b   1.000
_cell.length_c   1.000
_cell.angle_alpha   90.00
_cell.angle_beta   90.00
_cell.angle_gamma   90.00
#
_symmetry.space_group_name_H-M   'P 1'
#
loop_
_entity.id
_entity.type
_entity.pdbx_description
1 polymer ?
#
loop_
_entity_poly.entity_id
_entity_poly.type
_entity_poly.pdbx_seq_one_letter_code
_entity_poly.pdbx_strand_id
1 'polypeptide(L)'
;MANVVITQLGPLYTLEEVKAHLRVDGSDDDVTIQAYMDAAEKTALQYCNIALVPTEAASAFKVAAMMIVSDLFENRSGGEGVPKAAQMLINPYRWLRV
;
A
#
# COMPACT_ATOMS: atom_id res chain seq x y z
N MET A 1 -8.61 -28.80 2.05
CA MET A 1 -7.92 -27.73 1.31
C MET A 1 -8.91 -26.58 1.18
N ALA A 2 -8.80 -25.57 2.03
CA ALA A 2 -9.79 -24.49 2.09
C ALA A 2 -9.60 -23.55 0.89
N ASN A 3 -10.71 -23.26 0.23
CA ASN A 3 -10.82 -22.43 -0.95
C ASN A 3 -10.31 -21.02 -0.65
N VAL A 4 -9.11 -20.67 -1.11
CA VAL A 4 -8.68 -19.27 -1.17
C VAL A 4 -9.38 -18.67 -2.39
N VAL A 5 -10.60 -18.19 -2.18
CA VAL A 5 -11.31 -17.40 -3.17
C VAL A 5 -10.67 -16.01 -3.13
N ILE A 6 -9.85 -15.70 -4.13
CA ILE A 6 -9.33 -14.35 -4.36
C ILE A 6 -10.52 -13.53 -4.86
N THR A 7 -11.31 -12.95 -3.96
CA THR A 7 -12.57 -12.26 -4.30
C THR A 7 -12.38 -10.83 -4.82
N GLN A 8 -11.16 -10.32 -4.90
CA GLN A 8 -10.84 -9.13 -5.68
C GLN A 8 -9.39 -9.19 -6.20
N LEU A 9 -9.24 -9.52 -7.48
CA LEU A 9 -8.04 -9.25 -8.29
C LEU A 9 -8.02 -7.79 -8.78
N GLY A 10 -8.63 -6.88 -8.02
CA GLY A 10 -8.65 -5.45 -8.30
C GLY A 10 -7.51 -4.76 -7.54
N PRO A 11 -6.93 -3.69 -8.09
CA PRO A 11 -5.95 -2.89 -7.36
C PRO A 11 -6.55 -2.38 -6.05
N LEU A 12 -5.75 -2.29 -4.97
CA LEU A 12 -6.22 -1.88 -3.63
C LEU A 12 -6.83 -0.46 -3.65
N TYR A 13 -6.43 0.35 -4.62
CA TYR A 13 -6.85 1.72 -4.86
C TYR A 13 -6.58 2.08 -6.33
N THR A 14 -7.29 3.07 -6.87
CA THR A 14 -7.08 3.52 -8.26
C THR A 14 -6.04 4.64 -8.34
N LEU A 15 -5.49 4.86 -9.53
CA LEU A 15 -4.54 5.94 -9.78
C LEU A 15 -5.17 7.32 -9.52
N GLU A 16 -6.45 7.51 -9.84
CA GLU A 16 -7.17 8.75 -9.54
C GLU A 16 -7.34 8.99 -8.03
N GLU A 17 -7.64 7.95 -7.24
CA GLU A 17 -7.72 8.06 -5.78
C GLU A 17 -6.37 8.47 -5.17
N VAL A 18 -5.26 7.90 -5.68
CA VAL A 18 -3.91 8.25 -5.24
C VAL A 18 -3.54 9.67 -5.64
N LYS A 19 -3.88 10.09 -6.86
CA LYS A 19 -3.65 11.48 -7.30
C LYS A 19 -4.41 12.48 -6.44
N ALA A 20 -5.67 12.18 -6.11
CA ALA A 20 -6.44 12.99 -5.18
C ALA A 20 -5.79 13.04 -3.79
N HIS A 21 -5.21 11.93 -3.33
CA HIS A 21 -4.47 11.87 -2.06
C HIS A 21 -3.18 12.73 -2.08
N LEU A 22 -2.42 12.64 -3.18
CA LEU A 22 -1.16 13.38 -3.39
C LEU A 22 -1.37 14.85 -3.80
N ARG A 23 -2.63 15.26 -4.08
CA ARG A 23 -2.98 16.56 -4.67
C ARG A 23 -2.26 16.84 -5.99
N VAL A 24 -2.19 15.82 -6.85
CA VAL A 24 -1.59 15.89 -8.19
C VAL A 24 -2.71 16.00 -9.22
N ASP A 25 -2.83 17.17 -9.85
CA ASP A 25 -3.85 17.43 -10.87
C ASP A 25 -3.37 17.10 -12.31
N GLY A 26 -2.05 17.02 -12.54
CA GLY A 26 -1.44 16.74 -13.84
C GLY A 26 -1.28 15.26 -14.16
N SER A 27 -1.01 14.89 -15.42
CA SER A 27 -0.80 13.49 -15.87
C SER A 27 0.67 13.09 -16.03
N ASP A 28 1.60 14.04 -15.90
CA ASP A 28 3.02 13.82 -16.20
C ASP A 28 3.66 12.79 -15.26
N ASP A 29 3.15 12.70 -14.03
CA ASP A 29 3.64 11.79 -13.00
C ASP A 29 2.88 10.45 -12.97
N ASP A 30 1.89 10.21 -13.85
CA ASP A 30 1.03 9.02 -13.78
C ASP A 30 1.84 7.70 -13.82
N VAL A 31 2.86 7.64 -14.67
CA VAL A 31 3.75 6.47 -14.78
C VAL A 31 4.57 6.27 -13.51
N THR A 32 5.07 7.36 -12.94
CA THR A 32 5.87 7.35 -11.70
C THR A 32 5.01 6.95 -10.50
N ILE A 33 3.81 7.53 -10.40
CA ILE A 33 2.83 7.21 -9.36
C ILE A 33 2.45 5.74 -9.45
N GLN A 34 2.15 5.22 -10.65
CA GLN A 34 1.84 3.80 -10.82
C GLN A 34 2.97 2.88 -10.32
N ALA A 35 4.23 3.23 -10.59
CA ALA A 35 5.38 2.48 -10.09
C ALA A 35 5.48 2.51 -8.56
N TYR A 36 5.17 3.66 -7.94
CA TYR A 36 5.14 3.78 -6.47
C TYR A 36 3.97 3.03 -5.84
N MET A 37 2.81 2.98 -6.50
CA MET A 37 1.67 2.17 -6.06
C MET A 37 2.08 0.69 -5.99
N ASP A 38 2.66 0.16 -7.07
CA ASP A 38 3.12 -1.24 -7.12
C ASP A 38 4.19 -1.55 -6.04
N ALA A 39 5.09 -0.61 -5.79
CA ALA A 39 6.11 -0.72 -4.75
C ALA A 39 5.50 -0.67 -3.33
N ALA A 40 4.53 0.22 -3.10
CA ALA A 40 3.86 0.37 -1.83
C ALA A 40 3.04 -0.86 -1.44
N GLU A 41 2.31 -1.45 -2.39
CA GLU A 41 1.57 -2.70 -2.16
C GLU A 41 2.52 -3.83 -1.74
N LYS A 42 3.61 -4.02 -2.49
CA LYS A 42 4.63 -5.03 -2.16
C LYS A 42 5.26 -4.78 -0.80
N THR A 43 5.53 -3.52 -0.46
CA THR A 43 6.12 -3.14 0.83
C THR A 43 5.17 -3.48 1.98
N ALA A 44 3.87 -3.17 1.86
CA ALA A 44 2.88 -3.50 2.89
C ALA A 44 2.75 -5.02 3.09
N LEU A 45 2.73 -5.80 2.00
CA LEU A 45 2.68 -7.26 2.05
C LEU A 45 3.94 -7.87 2.69
N GLN A 46 5.12 -7.39 2.28
CA GLN A 46 6.40 -7.82 2.82
C GLN A 46 6.52 -7.49 4.32
N TYR A 47 6.07 -6.30 4.73
CA TYR A 47 6.11 -5.87 6.12
C TYR A 47 5.28 -6.80 7.03
N CYS A 48 4.09 -7.18 6.58
CA CYS A 48 3.20 -8.10 7.31
C CYS A 48 3.58 -9.58 7.15
N ASN A 49 4.48 -9.91 6.22
CA ASN A 49 4.85 -11.27 5.84
C ASN A 49 3.63 -12.12 5.40
N ILE A 50 2.75 -11.52 4.61
CA ILE A 50 1.56 -12.17 4.05
C ILE A 50 1.58 -12.12 2.52
N ALA A 51 1.02 -13.14 1.87
CA ALA A 51 0.95 -13.21 0.41
C ALA A 51 -0.29 -12.51 -0.16
N LEU A 52 -1.33 -12.31 0.65
CA LEU A 52 -2.60 -11.71 0.24
C LEU A 52 -3.17 -10.87 1.38
N VAL A 53 -3.83 -9.76 1.03
CA VAL A 53 -4.51 -8.90 2.01
C VAL A 53 -5.81 -9.58 2.48
N PRO A 54 -6.04 -9.70 3.80
CA PRO A 54 -7.32 -10.17 4.33
C PRO A 54 -8.45 -9.20 3.94
N THR A 55 -9.60 -9.71 3.51
CA THR A 55 -10.75 -8.87 3.10
C THR A 55 -11.24 -7.96 4.22
N GLU A 56 -11.19 -8.43 5.46
CA GLU A 56 -11.50 -7.65 6.67
C GLU A 56 -10.49 -6.53 6.96
N ALA A 57 -9.28 -6.63 6.44
CA ALA A 57 -8.19 -5.66 6.62
C ALA A 57 -7.99 -4.74 5.40
N ALA A 58 -8.79 -4.91 4.35
CA ALA A 58 -8.59 -4.22 3.07
C ALA A 58 -8.55 -2.69 3.21
N SER A 59 -9.37 -2.11 4.09
CA SER A 59 -9.38 -0.68 4.37
C SER A 59 -8.10 -0.19 5.05
N ALA A 60 -7.57 -0.95 6.02
CA ALA A 60 -6.34 -0.64 6.71
C ALA A 60 -5.13 -0.71 5.76
N PHE A 61 -5.06 -1.76 4.93
CA PHE A 61 -4.01 -1.91 3.92
C PHE A 61 -4.11 -0.86 2.82
N LYS A 62 -5.32 -0.49 2.38
CA LYS A 62 -5.53 0.61 1.41
C LYS A 62 -4.95 1.92 1.94
N VAL A 63 -5.31 2.31 3.17
CA VAL A 63 -4.82 3.56 3.76
C VAL A 63 -3.31 3.51 4.02
N ALA A 64 -2.79 2.40 4.52
CA ALA A 64 -1.37 2.22 4.76
C ALA A 64 -0.55 2.31 3.46
N ALA A 65 -1.03 1.68 2.38
CA ALA A 65 -0.38 1.74 1.08
C ALA A 65 -0.40 3.16 0.50
N MET A 66 -1.51 3.90 0.61
CA MET A 66 -1.55 5.33 0.21
C MET A 66 -0.54 6.19 0.98
N MET A 67 -0.38 5.96 2.29
CA MET A 67 0.64 6.64 3.09
C MET A 67 2.06 6.30 2.64
N ILE A 68 2.34 5.05 2.25
CA ILE A 68 3.64 4.64 1.71
C ILE A 68 3.88 5.30 0.34
N VAL A 69 2.87 5.37 -0.53
CA VAL A 69 2.99 6.06 -1.82
C VAL A 69 3.31 7.55 -1.61
N SER A 70 2.64 8.21 -0.67
CA SER A 70 2.92 9.61 -0.32
C SER A 70 4.37 9.80 0.11
N ASP A 71 4.89 8.93 0.98
CA ASP A 71 6.28 9.00 1.40
C ASP A 71 7.26 8.75 0.24
N LEU A 72 7.00 7.76 -0.62
CA LEU A 72 7.83 7.48 -1.80
C LEU A 72 7.82 8.64 -2.82
N PHE A 73 6.69 9.31 -2.97
CA PHE A 73 6.52 10.41 -3.92
C PHE A 73 7.21 11.70 -3.44
N GLU A 74 7.07 12.02 -2.15
CA GLU A 74 7.63 13.23 -1.53
C GLU A 74 9.11 13.05 -1.16
N ASN A 75 9.49 11.92 -0.57
CA ASN A 75 10.83 11.64 -0.05
C ASN A 75 11.66 10.73 -0.96
N ARG A 76 11.95 11.22 -2.17
CA ARG A 76 12.67 10.46 -3.23
C ARG A 76 14.13 10.12 -2.90
N SER A 77 14.74 10.80 -1.92
CA SER A 77 16.10 10.48 -1.43
C SER A 77 16.13 9.36 -0.39
N GLY A 78 14.97 8.83 0.00
CA GLY A 78 14.83 7.78 1.01
C GLY A 78 14.53 8.32 2.40
N GLY A 79 13.48 7.78 3.03
CA GLY A 79 13.13 7.98 4.44
C GLY A 79 13.58 6.81 5.33
N GLU A 80 13.25 6.86 6.62
CA GLU A 80 13.59 5.83 7.63
C GLU A 80 12.77 4.53 7.53
N GLY A 81 12.30 4.17 6.33
CA GLY A 81 11.49 2.99 6.04
C GLY A 81 9.99 3.26 6.00
N VAL A 82 9.16 2.25 6.31
CA VAL A 82 7.70 2.36 6.24
C VAL A 82 7.19 3.44 7.20
N PRO A 83 6.32 4.38 6.78
CA PRO A 83 5.79 5.42 7.65
C PRO A 83 5.16 4.85 8.92
N LYS A 84 5.45 5.45 10.09
CA LYS A 84 4.96 4.97 11.38
C LYS A 84 3.43 4.88 11.44
N ALA A 85 2.73 5.79 10.76
CA ALA A 85 1.28 5.77 10.62
C ALA A 85 0.78 4.54 9.83
N ALA A 86 1.45 4.21 8.72
CA ALA A 86 1.16 3.00 7.96
C ALA A 86 1.43 1.74 8.79
N GLN A 87 2.55 1.71 9.54
CA GLN A 87 2.88 0.61 10.46
C GLN A 87 1.78 0.42 11.51
N MET A 88 1.28 1.49 12.14
CA MET A 88 0.21 1.37 13.15
C MET A 88 -1.04 0.68 12.62
N LEU A 89 -1.39 0.89 11.35
CA LEU A 89 -2.56 0.28 10.72
C LEU A 89 -2.36 -1.20 10.39
N ILE A 90 -1.15 -1.59 9.96
CA ILE A 90 -0.88 -2.95 9.46
C ILE A 90 -0.18 -3.85 10.50
N ASN A 91 0.35 -3.29 11.59
CA ASN A 91 0.98 -4.02 12.69
C ASN A 91 0.12 -5.15 13.29
N PRO A 92 -1.21 -4.98 13.48
CA PRO A 92 -2.06 -6.07 13.99
C PRO A 92 -2.09 -7.31 13.09
N TYR A 93 -1.86 -7.12 11.79
CA TYR A 93 -1.89 -8.18 10.78
C TYR A 93 -0.50 -8.76 10.49
N ARG A 94 0.52 -8.27 11.18
CA ARG A 94 1.88 -8.78 11.02
C ARG A 94 1.96 -10.15 11.66
N TRP A 95 2.26 -11.18 10.85
CA TRP A 95 2.63 -12.49 11.37
C TRP A 95 4.03 -12.41 12.00
N LEU A 96 4.06 -11.99 13.27
CA LEU A 96 5.18 -12.23 14.15
C LEU A 96 5.34 -13.75 14.28
N ARG A 97 6.29 -14.33 13.53
CA ARG A 97 6.79 -15.66 13.86
C ARG A 97 7.36 -15.54 15.29
N VAL A 98 6.76 -16.29 16.21
CA VAL A 98 7.24 -16.49 17.59
C VAL A 98 8.74 -16.83 17.57
#